data_AF-A0A956IEJ8-F1
#
_entry.id   AF-A0A956IEJ8-F1
#
_cell.length_a   1.000
_cell.length_b   1.000
_cell.length_c   1.000
_cell.angle_alpha   90.00
_cell.angle_beta   90.00
_cell.angle_gamma   90.00
#
_symmetry.space_group_name_H-M   'P 1'
#
loop_
_entity.id
_entity.type
_entity.pdbx_description
1 polymer ?
#
loop_
_entity_poly.entity_id
_entity_poly.type
_entity_poly.pdbx_seq_one_letter_code
_entity_poly.pdbx_strand_id
1 'polypeptide(L)'
;MRAAATQVILNLGPRINVGAAVFPYGNLNQSPCSPGEEVMPITPGDPTGDDSGTVAMFKAATSLSPFGGTPIAATLENIVPNLSAAAAERRTIVLLLTDGGPNCNPDLVCGVSGCMPNIEGVCVPTENCCAVDHPSGGPLLCLDDQATIAAVGDVAALGVDVYVIGISDSALYASTLDAMAVAAGTAEPGSPSYQQVTDLSALESTFSKIAAEAVSCELSVGDPPADKGFTNVYFDCDVVTYDPAQGWDWLDDGTIRLNGASCAKLKSGEVSEVKIATGCPTEVPE
;
A
#
# COMPACT_ATOMS: atom_id res chain seq x y z
N MET A 1 5.51 1.44 -12.09
CA MET A 1 5.11 1.83 -10.73
C MET A 1 4.39 3.18 -10.67
N ARG A 2 5.07 4.32 -10.88
CA ARG A 2 4.47 5.66 -10.69
C ARG A 2 3.15 5.87 -11.44
N ALA A 3 3.06 5.47 -12.70
CA ALA A 3 1.85 5.62 -13.50
C ALA A 3 0.66 4.84 -12.91
N ALA A 4 0.85 3.56 -12.58
CA ALA A 4 -0.16 2.73 -11.96
C ALA A 4 -0.65 3.30 -10.62
N ALA A 5 0.30 3.69 -9.74
CA ALA A 5 -0.01 4.31 -8.46
C ALA A 5 -0.83 5.60 -8.65
N THR A 6 -0.38 6.46 -9.56
CA THR A 6 -1.07 7.71 -9.91
C THR A 6 -2.51 7.46 -10.35
N GLN A 7 -2.74 6.47 -11.22
CA GLN A 7 -4.06 6.17 -11.74
C GLN A 7 -5.01 5.69 -10.64
N VAL A 8 -4.52 4.87 -9.70
CA VAL A 8 -5.33 4.41 -8.56
C VAL A 8 -5.68 5.57 -7.64
N ILE A 9 -4.73 6.46 -7.35
CA ILE A 9 -4.98 7.66 -6.54
C ILE A 9 -6.04 8.55 -7.21
N LEU A 10 -5.92 8.78 -8.51
CA LEU A 10 -6.86 9.58 -9.30
C LEU A 10 -8.28 8.99 -9.29
N ASN A 11 -8.40 7.66 -9.40
CA ASN A 11 -9.69 6.97 -9.46
C ASN A 11 -10.40 6.96 -8.09
N LEU A 12 -9.65 6.81 -7.01
CA LEU A 12 -10.22 6.75 -5.66
C LEU A 12 -10.54 8.15 -5.13
N GLY A 13 -9.76 9.14 -5.55
CA GLY A 13 -9.99 10.55 -5.25
C GLY A 13 -10.18 10.76 -3.73
N PRO A 14 -11.29 11.37 -3.29
CA PRO A 14 -11.46 11.82 -1.91
C PRO A 14 -11.71 10.66 -0.92
N ARG A 15 -11.79 9.41 -1.40
CA ARG A 15 -12.06 8.23 -0.57
C ARG A 15 -10.85 7.72 0.20
N ILE A 16 -9.65 8.17 -0.15
CA ILE A 16 -8.41 7.75 0.48
C ILE A 16 -7.55 8.95 0.84
N ASN A 17 -6.70 8.75 1.85
CA ASN A 17 -5.56 9.61 2.09
C ASN A 17 -4.31 8.90 1.56
N VAL A 18 -3.39 9.64 0.95
CA VAL A 18 -2.23 9.07 0.27
C VAL A 18 -0.96 9.75 0.75
N GLY A 19 0.03 8.95 1.13
CA GLY A 19 1.41 9.38 1.34
C GLY A 19 2.36 8.56 0.48
N ALA A 20 3.64 8.91 0.50
CA ALA A 20 4.68 8.16 -0.18
C ALA A 20 5.98 8.21 0.61
N ALA A 21 6.61 7.05 0.75
CA ALA A 21 8.01 6.91 1.16
C ALA A 21 8.77 6.21 0.04
N VAL A 22 10.06 6.53 -0.08
CA VAL A 22 10.93 5.93 -1.10
C VAL A 22 12.24 5.51 -0.45
N PHE A 23 12.80 4.42 -0.94
CA PHE A 23 14.12 3.96 -0.55
C PHE A 23 14.96 3.57 -1.77
N PRO A 24 16.29 3.72 -1.68
CA PRO A 24 16.98 4.51 -0.67
C PRO A 24 16.68 5.99 -0.90
N TYR A 25 16.53 6.80 0.17
CA TYR A 25 16.31 8.23 -0.02
C TYR A 25 17.64 8.92 -0.31
N GLY A 26 17.71 9.56 -1.47
CA GLY A 26 18.84 10.40 -1.82
C GLY A 26 19.11 10.60 -3.30
N ASN A 27 20.27 11.17 -3.58
CA ASN A 27 20.81 11.32 -4.94
C ASN A 27 22.20 10.67 -5.03
N LEU A 28 22.82 10.72 -6.22
CA LEU A 28 24.14 10.13 -6.49
C LEU A 28 25.28 10.62 -5.57
N ASN A 29 25.06 11.66 -4.75
CA ASN A 29 26.05 12.17 -3.78
C ASN A 29 25.81 11.67 -2.34
N GLN A 30 24.77 10.88 -2.09
CA GLN A 30 24.48 10.27 -0.80
C GLN A 30 24.77 8.76 -0.84
N SER A 31 24.82 8.13 0.34
CA SER A 31 25.06 6.70 0.44
C SER A 31 23.98 5.93 -0.35
N PRO A 32 24.36 4.96 -1.22
CA PRO A 32 23.40 4.09 -1.89
C PRO A 32 22.59 3.20 -0.93
N CYS A 33 22.93 3.24 0.36
CA CYS A 33 22.30 2.48 1.43
C CYS A 33 21.70 3.37 2.52
N SER A 34 21.47 4.66 2.25
CA SER A 34 20.72 5.52 3.17
C SER A 34 19.31 4.95 3.36
N PRO A 35 18.78 4.91 4.60
CA PRO A 35 17.38 4.60 4.82
C PRO A 35 16.47 5.47 3.96
N GLY A 36 15.31 4.94 3.60
CA GLY A 36 14.28 5.71 2.93
C GLY A 36 13.65 6.77 3.84
N GLU A 37 12.98 7.73 3.22
CA GLU A 37 12.24 8.79 3.89
C GLU A 37 10.85 8.94 3.28
N GLU A 38 9.95 9.52 4.07
CA GLU A 38 8.68 10.05 3.56
C GLU A 38 8.95 11.22 2.62
N VAL A 39 8.58 11.07 1.35
CA VAL A 39 8.69 12.11 0.32
C VAL A 39 7.39 12.86 0.10
N MET A 40 6.28 12.32 0.62
CA MET A 40 4.98 12.96 0.64
C MET A 40 4.23 12.54 1.91
N PRO A 41 3.86 13.49 2.78
CA PRO A 41 3.04 13.19 3.94
C PRO A 41 1.66 12.69 3.51
N ILE A 42 1.01 11.93 4.38
CA ILE A 42 -0.34 11.43 4.14
C ILE A 42 -1.30 12.61 3.98
N THR A 43 -1.82 12.77 2.77
CA THR A 43 -2.64 13.91 2.33
C THR A 43 -4.00 13.41 1.83
N PRO A 44 -5.12 14.07 2.15
CA PRO A 44 -6.43 13.72 1.59
C PRO A 44 -6.44 13.71 0.06
N GLY A 45 -7.07 12.72 -0.56
CA GLY A 45 -7.17 12.63 -2.00
C GLY A 45 -7.99 13.77 -2.63
N ASP A 46 -7.67 14.07 -3.89
CA ASP A 46 -8.35 15.08 -4.69
C ASP A 46 -9.78 14.64 -5.06
N PRO A 47 -10.68 15.55 -5.48
CA PRO A 47 -11.93 15.14 -6.14
C PRO A 47 -11.68 14.13 -7.26
N THR A 48 -12.58 13.15 -7.44
CA THR A 48 -12.42 12.09 -8.44
C THR A 48 -12.12 12.65 -9.83
N GLY A 49 -10.99 12.24 -10.42
CA GLY A 49 -10.56 12.71 -11.74
C GLY A 49 -9.82 14.07 -11.77
N ASP A 50 -9.67 14.77 -10.64
CA ASP A 50 -8.80 15.94 -10.51
C ASP A 50 -7.37 15.49 -10.23
N ASP A 51 -6.41 16.01 -11.00
CA ASP A 51 -5.01 15.67 -10.88
C ASP A 51 -4.10 16.82 -10.44
N SER A 52 -4.68 17.94 -10.00
CA SER A 52 -3.99 19.20 -9.73
C SER A 52 -3.47 19.36 -8.29
N GLY A 53 -3.94 18.56 -7.33
CA GLY A 53 -3.59 18.63 -5.92
C GLY A 53 -2.70 17.47 -5.45
N THR A 54 -3.24 16.60 -4.60
CA THR A 54 -2.60 15.40 -4.04
C THR A 54 -1.99 14.51 -5.12
N VAL A 55 -2.67 14.32 -6.25
CA VAL A 55 -2.12 13.56 -7.39
C VAL A 55 -0.88 14.23 -7.98
N ALA A 56 -0.89 15.57 -8.15
CA ALA A 56 0.28 16.31 -8.62
C ALA A 56 1.44 16.24 -7.62
N MET A 57 1.14 16.35 -6.32
CA MET A 57 2.11 16.19 -5.25
C MET A 57 2.76 14.80 -5.28
N PHE A 58 1.95 13.74 -5.41
CA PHE A 58 2.45 12.37 -5.51
C PHE A 58 3.34 12.16 -6.74
N LYS A 59 2.91 12.64 -7.91
CA LYS A 59 3.70 12.58 -9.15
C LYS A 59 5.05 13.28 -8.98
N ALA A 60 5.08 14.45 -8.33
CA ALA A 60 6.29 15.23 -8.11
C ALA A 60 7.23 14.55 -7.10
N ALA A 61 6.70 14.14 -5.94
CA ALA A 61 7.46 13.52 -4.85
C ALA A 61 8.09 12.17 -5.26
N THR A 62 7.42 11.43 -6.13
CA THR A 62 7.90 10.13 -6.64
C THR A 62 8.65 10.24 -7.97
N SER A 63 8.95 11.45 -8.44
CA SER A 63 9.74 11.66 -9.66
C SER A 63 11.24 11.56 -9.41
N LEU A 64 11.67 10.37 -9.00
CA LEU A 64 13.04 10.06 -8.65
C LEU A 64 13.66 9.08 -9.65
N SER A 65 14.98 9.12 -9.78
CA SER A 65 15.73 8.13 -10.54
C SER A 65 16.12 6.99 -9.60
N PRO A 66 15.81 5.72 -9.94
CA PRO A 66 16.26 4.58 -9.15
C PRO A 66 17.78 4.59 -8.98
N PHE A 67 18.26 4.36 -7.76
CA PHE A 67 19.69 4.26 -7.46
C PHE A 67 19.89 3.45 -6.18
N GLY A 68 21.08 2.86 -6.02
CA GLY A 68 21.51 2.26 -4.77
C GLY A 68 20.93 0.87 -4.49
N GLY A 69 20.91 0.50 -3.21
CA GLY A 69 20.39 -0.77 -2.72
C GLY A 69 18.97 -0.65 -2.16
N THR A 70 18.58 -1.61 -1.32
CA THR A 70 17.19 -1.85 -0.92
C THR A 70 17.08 -1.90 0.62
N PRO A 71 17.29 -0.78 1.35
CA PRO A 71 17.33 -0.74 2.82
C PRO A 71 15.92 -0.78 3.44
N ILE A 72 15.15 -1.85 3.21
CA ILE A 72 13.75 -1.95 3.62
C ILE A 72 13.61 -1.85 5.14
N ALA A 73 14.36 -2.64 5.91
CA ALA A 73 14.30 -2.65 7.37
C ALA A 73 14.51 -1.25 7.95
N ALA A 74 15.64 -0.61 7.61
CA ALA A 74 15.96 0.73 8.09
C ALA A 74 14.95 1.79 7.61
N THR A 75 14.36 1.63 6.42
CA THR A 75 13.31 2.53 5.93
C THR A 75 12.05 2.41 6.78
N LEU A 76 11.58 1.19 7.04
CA LEU A 76 10.39 0.96 7.84
C LEU A 76 10.59 1.52 9.25
N GLU A 77 11.72 1.22 9.89
CA GLU A 77 12.10 1.78 11.20
C GLU A 77 12.06 3.31 11.22
N ASN A 78 12.55 3.96 10.16
CA ASN A 78 12.57 5.42 10.05
C ASN A 78 11.16 6.02 9.93
N ILE A 79 10.23 5.35 9.27
CA ILE A 79 8.85 5.85 9.04
C ILE A 79 7.81 5.33 10.05
N VAL A 80 8.19 4.42 10.97
CA VAL A 80 7.32 3.91 12.04
C VAL A 80 6.57 5.02 12.79
N PRO A 81 7.18 6.17 13.16
CA PRO A 81 6.44 7.23 13.85
C PRO A 81 5.26 7.77 13.04
N ASN A 82 5.42 7.94 11.72
CA ASN A 82 4.38 8.43 10.84
C ASN A 82 3.28 7.38 10.64
N LEU A 83 3.68 6.11 10.46
CA LEU A 83 2.75 4.99 10.33
C LEU A 83 1.92 4.77 11.59
N SER A 84 2.55 4.85 12.77
CA SER A 84 1.88 4.73 14.06
C SER A 84 0.85 5.84 14.27
N ALA A 85 1.22 7.09 13.95
CA ALA A 85 0.29 8.22 14.03
C ALA A 85 -0.90 8.04 13.08
N ALA A 86 -0.66 7.60 11.84
CA ALA A 86 -1.72 7.33 10.88
C ALA A 86 -2.65 6.19 11.33
N ALA A 87 -2.09 5.07 11.79
CA ALA A 87 -2.84 3.90 12.25
C ALA A 87 -3.71 4.19 13.47
N ALA A 88 -3.29 5.12 14.34
CA ALA A 88 -4.08 5.55 15.48
C ALA A 88 -5.35 6.35 15.09
N GLU A 89 -5.35 6.99 13.92
CA GLU A 89 -6.48 7.81 13.46
C GLU A 89 -7.40 7.06 12.50
N ARG A 90 -6.84 6.17 11.68
CA ARG A 90 -7.55 5.53 10.57
C ARG A 90 -6.90 4.22 10.18
N ARG A 91 -7.68 3.32 9.58
CA ARG A 91 -7.14 2.13 8.93
C ARG A 91 -6.06 2.57 7.94
N THR A 92 -4.86 2.02 8.12
CA THR A 92 -3.68 2.38 7.34
C THR A 92 -3.16 1.16 6.62
N ILE A 93 -2.91 1.29 5.33
CA ILE A 93 -2.39 0.24 4.46
C ILE A 93 -1.06 0.71 3.88
N VAL A 94 -0.02 -0.13 3.95
CA VAL A 94 1.27 0.07 3.31
C VAL A 94 1.39 -0.88 2.13
N LEU A 95 1.65 -0.33 0.96
CA LEU A 95 2.06 -1.11 -0.22
C LEU A 95 3.59 -1.08 -0.27
N LEU A 96 4.24 -2.18 0.10
CA LEU A 96 5.70 -2.32 0.06
C LEU A 96 6.11 -2.93 -1.29
N LEU A 97 6.69 -2.13 -2.17
CA LEU A 97 7.09 -2.55 -3.51
C LEU A 97 8.60 -2.67 -3.63
N THR A 98 9.09 -3.79 -4.17
CA THR A 98 10.52 -4.00 -4.45
C THR A 98 10.71 -4.85 -5.71
N ASP A 99 11.77 -4.59 -6.46
CA ASP A 99 12.22 -5.41 -7.60
C ASP A 99 13.36 -6.37 -7.23
N GLY A 100 13.85 -6.32 -5.99
CA GLY A 100 14.92 -7.17 -5.48
C GLY A 100 14.81 -7.48 -3.99
N GLY A 101 15.79 -8.23 -3.49
CA GLY A 101 15.89 -8.57 -2.06
C GLY A 101 16.36 -7.39 -1.22
N PRO A 102 16.00 -7.34 0.08
CA PRO A 102 16.51 -6.33 1.00
C PRO A 102 18.03 -6.49 1.19
N ASN A 103 18.73 -5.38 1.33
CA ASN A 103 20.17 -5.36 1.61
C ASN A 103 20.55 -4.09 2.37
N CYS A 104 21.80 -3.63 2.25
CA CYS A 104 22.27 -2.39 2.87
C CYS A 104 22.43 -2.45 4.40
N ASN A 105 22.65 -3.65 4.94
CA ASN A 105 23.02 -3.84 6.35
C ASN A 105 24.53 -4.13 6.48
N PRO A 106 25.35 -3.16 6.93
CA PRO A 106 26.80 -3.31 6.99
C PRO A 106 27.26 -4.31 8.06
N ASP A 107 26.40 -4.66 9.01
CA ASP A 107 26.72 -5.58 10.11
C ASP A 107 26.50 -7.05 9.74
N LEU A 108 25.96 -7.33 8.54
CA LEU A 108 25.75 -8.70 8.07
C LEU A 108 27.05 -9.39 7.63
N VAL A 109 27.05 -10.70 7.80
CA VAL A 109 28.01 -11.59 7.15
C VAL A 109 27.23 -12.78 6.61
N CYS A 110 27.30 -12.99 5.30
CA CYS A 110 26.57 -14.06 4.61
C CYS A 110 27.52 -14.98 3.83
N GLY A 111 27.12 -16.25 3.70
CA GLY A 111 27.70 -17.16 2.72
C GLY A 111 27.13 -16.92 1.32
N VAL A 112 27.59 -17.71 0.34
CA VAL A 112 27.16 -17.61 -1.07
C VAL A 112 25.64 -17.68 -1.28
N SER A 113 24.91 -18.39 -0.42
CA SER A 113 23.44 -18.52 -0.50
C SER A 113 22.68 -17.29 -0.03
N GLY A 114 23.31 -16.40 0.73
CA GLY A 114 22.73 -15.13 1.18
C GLY A 114 23.38 -13.91 0.52
N CYS A 115 24.30 -14.14 -0.44
CA CYS A 115 24.98 -13.08 -1.15
C CYS A 115 24.24 -12.79 -2.46
N MET A 116 23.70 -11.58 -2.61
CA MET A 116 22.86 -11.23 -3.76
C MET A 116 23.58 -11.43 -5.12
N PRO A 117 24.82 -10.97 -5.33
CA PRO A 117 25.56 -11.26 -6.57
C PRO A 117 25.70 -12.77 -6.89
N ASN A 118 25.82 -13.61 -5.86
CA ASN A 118 25.88 -15.07 -6.03
C ASN A 118 24.50 -15.64 -6.40
N ILE A 119 23.43 -15.18 -5.75
CA ILE A 119 22.04 -15.56 -6.04
C ILE A 119 21.65 -15.17 -7.48
N GLU A 120 22.04 -13.98 -7.91
CA GLU A 120 21.77 -13.42 -9.23
C GLU A 120 22.64 -14.03 -10.34
N GLY A 121 23.62 -14.86 -9.98
CA GLY A 121 24.53 -15.50 -10.94
C GLY A 121 25.51 -14.55 -11.62
N VAL A 122 25.69 -13.33 -11.09
CA VAL A 122 26.67 -12.35 -11.58
C VAL A 122 28.03 -12.50 -10.92
N CYS A 123 28.09 -13.17 -9.77
CA CYS A 123 29.34 -13.53 -9.09
C CYS A 123 30.02 -14.74 -9.76
N VAL A 124 31.35 -14.82 -9.67
CA VAL A 124 32.09 -16.02 -10.04
C VAL A 124 31.63 -17.18 -9.14
N PRO A 125 31.22 -18.36 -9.69
CA PRO A 125 30.59 -19.43 -8.89
C PRO A 125 31.44 -20.00 -7.74
N THR A 126 32.75 -19.80 -7.76
CA THR A 126 33.69 -20.28 -6.73
C THR A 126 33.98 -19.26 -5.64
N GLU A 127 33.42 -18.04 -5.72
CA GLU A 127 33.70 -16.92 -4.84
C GLU A 127 32.46 -16.53 -4.02
N ASN A 128 32.69 -15.90 -2.87
CA ASN A 128 31.63 -15.20 -2.14
C ASN A 128 31.81 -13.70 -2.38
N CYS A 129 30.98 -13.13 -3.24
CA CYS A 129 31.08 -11.71 -3.59
C CYS A 129 30.71 -10.77 -2.43
N CYS A 130 30.17 -11.30 -1.33
CA CYS A 130 29.81 -10.53 -0.15
C CYS A 130 30.80 -10.72 1.00
N ALA A 131 31.90 -11.44 0.77
CA ALA A 131 32.98 -11.50 1.75
C ALA A 131 33.52 -10.09 2.03
N VAL A 132 33.93 -9.83 3.28
CA VAL A 132 34.34 -8.51 3.76
C VAL A 132 35.51 -7.91 2.96
N ASP A 133 36.36 -8.78 2.42
CA ASP A 133 37.52 -8.43 1.60
C ASP A 133 37.25 -8.45 0.08
N HIS A 134 36.01 -8.71 -0.34
CA HIS A 134 35.66 -8.80 -1.75
C HIS A 134 35.39 -7.41 -2.38
N PRO A 135 35.94 -7.10 -3.59
CA PRO A 135 35.84 -5.77 -4.20
C PRO A 135 34.43 -5.30 -4.58
N SER A 136 33.44 -6.19 -4.64
CA SER A 136 32.11 -5.86 -5.18
C SER A 136 31.20 -5.08 -4.23
N GLY A 137 31.55 -4.92 -2.95
CA GLY A 137 30.72 -4.15 -1.99
C GLY A 137 30.50 -4.82 -0.64
N GLY A 138 31.05 -6.02 -0.41
CA GLY A 138 31.10 -6.68 0.89
C GLY A 138 29.72 -6.93 1.54
N PRO A 139 29.62 -6.84 2.88
CA PRO A 139 28.41 -7.04 3.68
C PRO A 139 27.13 -6.35 3.19
N LEU A 140 27.26 -5.19 2.55
CA LEU A 140 26.11 -4.41 2.07
C LEU A 140 25.30 -5.13 0.97
N LEU A 141 25.87 -6.17 0.35
CA LEU A 141 25.24 -7.01 -0.66
C LEU A 141 24.69 -8.32 -0.09
N CYS A 142 24.82 -8.54 1.22
CA CYS A 142 24.13 -9.62 1.88
C CYS A 142 22.63 -9.34 1.94
N LEU A 143 21.84 -10.38 1.74
CA LEU A 143 20.39 -10.35 1.89
C LEU A 143 20.03 -10.06 3.36
N ASP A 144 19.40 -8.92 3.60
CA ASP A 144 18.97 -8.45 4.93
C ASP A 144 17.56 -8.94 5.27
N ASP A 145 17.39 -10.26 5.20
CA ASP A 145 16.09 -10.93 5.34
C ASP A 145 15.53 -10.79 6.76
N GLN A 146 16.29 -11.18 7.78
CA GLN A 146 15.78 -11.28 9.16
C GLN A 146 15.35 -9.91 9.71
N ALA A 147 16.17 -8.87 9.52
CA ALA A 147 15.83 -7.53 9.97
C ALA A 147 14.61 -6.99 9.21
N THR A 148 14.52 -7.24 7.91
CA THR A 148 13.38 -6.81 7.09
C THR A 148 12.09 -7.52 7.49
N ILE A 149 12.12 -8.84 7.73
CA ILE A 149 10.96 -9.62 8.18
C ILE A 149 10.49 -9.11 9.55
N ALA A 150 11.42 -8.83 10.47
CA ALA A 150 11.10 -8.27 11.77
C ALA A 150 10.46 -6.88 11.65
N ALA A 151 11.05 -5.97 10.87
CA ALA A 151 10.53 -4.63 10.67
C ALA A 151 9.12 -4.62 10.05
N VAL A 152 8.85 -5.52 9.09
CA VAL A 152 7.50 -5.70 8.53
C VAL A 152 6.51 -6.17 9.60
N GLY A 153 6.90 -7.15 10.42
CA GLY A 153 6.08 -7.62 11.54
C GLY A 153 5.81 -6.54 12.58
N ASP A 154 6.80 -5.70 12.89
CA ASP A 154 6.67 -4.60 13.83
C ASP A 154 5.70 -3.53 13.31
N VAL A 155 5.75 -3.21 12.01
CA VAL A 155 4.76 -2.31 11.39
C VAL A 155 3.35 -2.93 11.43
N ALA A 156 3.21 -4.22 11.13
CA ALA A 156 1.93 -4.91 11.20
C ALA A 156 1.35 -4.92 12.62
N ALA A 157 2.20 -5.04 13.64
CA ALA A 157 1.79 -4.98 15.05
C ALA A 157 1.22 -3.61 15.47
N LEU A 158 1.43 -2.55 14.69
CA LEU A 158 0.80 -1.23 14.87
C LEU A 158 -0.65 -1.18 14.37
N GLY A 159 -1.18 -2.26 13.78
CA GLY A 159 -2.49 -2.28 13.11
C GLY A 159 -2.45 -1.72 11.68
N VAL A 160 -1.26 -1.73 11.05
CA VAL A 160 -1.06 -1.35 9.65
C VAL A 160 -1.09 -2.60 8.79
N ASP A 161 -1.94 -2.65 7.78
CA ASP A 161 -1.93 -3.75 6.80
C ASP A 161 -0.76 -3.57 5.83
N VAL A 162 0.22 -4.48 5.81
CA VAL A 162 1.43 -4.35 4.96
C VAL A 162 1.40 -5.35 3.82
N TYR A 163 1.08 -4.91 2.61
CA TYR A 163 1.09 -5.77 1.42
C TYR A 163 2.47 -5.76 0.75
N VAL A 164 3.12 -6.92 0.70
CA VAL A 164 4.41 -7.12 0.03
C VAL A 164 4.19 -7.42 -1.45
N ILE A 165 4.75 -6.57 -2.30
CA ILE A 165 4.59 -6.60 -3.76
C ILE A 165 5.96 -6.72 -4.42
N GLY A 166 6.21 -7.86 -5.08
CA GLY A 166 7.44 -8.10 -5.84
C GLY A 166 7.25 -7.76 -7.31
N ILE A 167 8.13 -6.93 -7.86
CA ILE A 167 8.13 -6.50 -9.26
C ILE A 167 9.16 -7.32 -10.04
N SER A 168 8.82 -7.71 -11.27
CA SER A 168 9.73 -8.30 -12.27
C SER A 168 10.74 -9.33 -11.71
N ASP A 169 11.97 -8.91 -11.43
CA ASP A 169 13.13 -9.75 -11.11
C ASP A 169 13.19 -10.20 -9.64
N SER A 170 12.25 -9.73 -8.82
CA SER A 170 12.11 -10.10 -7.41
C SER A 170 11.86 -11.59 -7.16
N ALA A 171 11.53 -12.37 -8.20
CA ALA A 171 11.30 -13.81 -8.11
C ALA A 171 12.51 -14.59 -7.55
N LEU A 172 13.74 -14.09 -7.75
CA LEU A 172 14.95 -14.67 -7.13
C LEU A 172 14.92 -14.61 -5.59
N TYR A 173 14.14 -13.69 -5.03
CA TYR A 173 14.00 -13.43 -3.61
C TYR A 173 12.65 -13.87 -3.06
N ALA A 174 11.92 -14.72 -3.79
CA ALA A 174 10.56 -15.13 -3.46
C ALA A 174 10.41 -15.65 -2.03
N SER A 175 11.37 -16.45 -1.54
CA SER A 175 11.31 -16.97 -0.16
C SER A 175 11.36 -15.88 0.91
N THR A 176 12.12 -14.81 0.68
CA THR A 176 12.20 -13.66 1.60
C THR A 176 10.92 -12.84 1.52
N LEU A 177 10.40 -12.59 0.32
CA LEU A 177 9.16 -11.84 0.14
C LEU A 177 7.94 -12.58 0.69
N ASP A 178 7.89 -13.91 0.54
CA ASP A 178 6.87 -14.76 1.17
C ASP A 178 6.95 -14.65 2.70
N ALA A 179 8.15 -14.72 3.28
CA ALA A 179 8.34 -14.59 4.72
C ALA A 179 7.92 -13.20 5.23
N MET A 180 8.19 -12.14 4.46
CA MET A 180 7.70 -10.79 4.78
C MET A 180 6.17 -10.72 4.73
N ALA A 181 5.53 -11.29 3.70
CA ALA A 181 4.06 -11.30 3.59
C ALA A 181 3.41 -12.10 4.74
N VAL A 182 4.04 -13.19 5.19
CA VAL A 182 3.61 -13.97 6.36
C VAL A 182 3.76 -13.14 7.64
N ALA A 183 4.90 -12.46 7.84
CA ALA A 183 5.10 -11.60 9.00
C ALA A 183 4.13 -10.41 9.03
N ALA A 184 3.74 -9.89 7.86
CA ALA A 184 2.73 -8.86 7.72
C ALA A 184 1.30 -9.34 8.03
N GLY A 185 1.05 -10.65 8.01
CA GLY A 185 -0.30 -11.21 8.10
C GLY A 185 -1.14 -11.07 6.82
N THR A 186 -0.54 -10.63 5.71
CA THR A 186 -1.21 -10.40 4.42
C THR A 186 -0.80 -11.42 3.34
N ALA A 187 -0.22 -12.55 3.73
CA ALA A 187 0.17 -13.61 2.81
C ALA A 187 -1.06 -14.15 2.05
N GLU A 188 -0.99 -14.12 0.72
CA GLU A 188 -2.01 -14.68 -0.14
C GLU A 188 -1.94 -16.23 -0.12
N PRO A 189 -3.07 -16.92 -0.28
CA PRO A 189 -3.08 -18.37 -0.38
C PRO A 189 -2.41 -18.80 -1.69
N GLY A 190 -1.31 -19.55 -1.59
CA GLY A 190 -0.62 -20.09 -2.76
C GLY A 190 0.87 -19.80 -2.78
N SER A 191 1.49 -20.01 -3.94
CA SER A 191 2.91 -19.73 -4.16
C SER A 191 3.09 -18.97 -5.48
N PRO A 192 3.74 -17.79 -5.47
CA PRO A 192 4.20 -17.07 -4.27
C PRO A 192 3.02 -16.60 -3.39
N SER A 193 3.29 -16.42 -2.09
CA SER A 193 2.36 -15.85 -1.10
C SER A 193 2.47 -14.31 -1.01
N TYR A 194 3.57 -13.72 -1.48
CA TYR A 194 3.61 -12.28 -1.79
C TYR A 194 2.89 -11.98 -3.12
N GLN A 195 2.53 -10.71 -3.33
CA GLN A 195 1.87 -10.28 -4.57
C GLN A 195 2.91 -10.04 -5.68
N GLN A 196 2.99 -10.95 -6.64
CA GLN A 196 3.87 -10.79 -7.79
C GLN A 196 3.22 -9.94 -8.88
N VAL A 197 3.96 -8.95 -9.36
CA VAL A 197 3.53 -8.06 -10.44
C VAL A 197 4.56 -8.08 -11.56
N THR A 198 4.12 -8.50 -12.74
CA THR A 198 4.98 -8.66 -13.93
C THR A 198 4.85 -7.53 -14.93
N ASP A 199 3.81 -6.70 -14.83
CA ASP A 199 3.57 -5.58 -15.73
C ASP A 199 2.73 -4.47 -15.06
N LEU A 200 2.56 -3.35 -15.78
CA LEU A 200 1.81 -2.19 -15.27
C LEU A 200 0.33 -2.49 -15.03
N SER A 201 -0.30 -3.35 -15.85
CA SER A 201 -1.71 -3.67 -15.71
C SER A 201 -1.97 -4.54 -14.47
N ALA A 202 -1.10 -5.51 -14.23
CA ALA A 202 -1.11 -6.30 -13.01
C ALA A 202 -0.88 -5.41 -11.77
N LEU A 203 -0.03 -4.38 -11.89
CA LEU A 203 0.19 -3.42 -10.81
C LEU A 203 -1.06 -2.59 -10.50
N GLU A 204 -1.70 -2.06 -11.54
CA GLU A 204 -2.97 -1.31 -11.40
C GLU A 204 -4.05 -2.18 -10.77
N SER A 205 -4.23 -3.40 -11.26
CA SER A 205 -5.20 -4.35 -10.69
C SER A 205 -4.92 -4.66 -9.23
N THR A 206 -3.65 -4.87 -8.87
CA THR A 206 -3.22 -5.14 -7.50
C THR A 206 -3.53 -3.96 -6.60
N PHE A 207 -3.16 -2.76 -7.04
CA PHE A 207 -3.39 -1.54 -6.28
C PHE A 207 -4.88 -1.26 -6.13
N SER A 208 -5.68 -1.42 -7.18
CA SER A 208 -7.13 -1.26 -7.12
C SER A 208 -7.78 -2.26 -6.16
N LYS A 209 -7.35 -3.53 -6.15
CA LYS A 209 -7.84 -4.54 -5.20
C LYS A 209 -7.59 -4.11 -3.76
N ILE A 210 -6.35 -3.73 -3.44
CA ILE A 210 -5.96 -3.37 -2.07
C ILE A 210 -6.61 -2.06 -1.65
N ALA A 211 -6.64 -1.07 -2.54
CA ALA A 211 -7.20 0.22 -2.21
C ALA A 211 -8.74 0.18 -2.08
N ALA A 212 -9.42 -0.75 -2.75
CA ALA A 212 -10.83 -1.08 -2.49
C ALA A 212 -11.06 -1.61 -1.07
N GLU A 213 -10.05 -2.17 -0.39
CA GLU A 213 -10.14 -2.54 1.02
C GLU A 213 -10.02 -1.34 1.96
N ALA A 214 -9.36 -0.27 1.53
CA ALA A 214 -9.26 0.97 2.30
C ALA A 214 -10.60 1.74 2.33
N VAL A 215 -11.45 1.55 1.31
CA VAL A 215 -12.76 2.22 1.24
C VAL A 215 -13.78 1.51 2.14
N SER A 216 -14.24 2.22 3.17
CA SER A 216 -15.32 1.74 4.05
C SER A 216 -16.67 1.75 3.33
N CYS A 217 -17.48 0.73 3.57
CA CYS A 217 -18.90 0.72 3.20
C CYS A 217 -19.81 1.18 4.34
N GLU A 218 -19.25 1.53 5.48
CA GLU A 218 -19.94 2.13 6.62
C GLU A 218 -19.68 3.63 6.60
N LEU A 219 -20.77 4.40 6.57
CA LEU A 219 -20.74 5.84 6.41
C LEU A 219 -21.43 6.49 7.61
N SER A 220 -20.73 7.40 8.28
CA SER A 220 -21.31 8.20 9.36
C SER A 220 -22.27 9.24 8.81
N VAL A 221 -23.43 9.36 9.45
CA VAL A 221 -24.45 10.38 9.16
C VAL A 221 -24.23 11.55 10.12
N GLY A 222 -23.93 12.73 9.59
CA GLY A 222 -23.57 13.90 10.41
C GLY A 222 -24.71 14.43 11.29
N ASP A 223 -25.96 14.34 10.81
CA ASP A 223 -27.17 14.72 11.55
C ASP A 223 -28.25 13.65 11.34
N PRO A 224 -28.18 12.53 12.09
CA PRO A 224 -29.10 11.41 11.92
C PRO A 224 -30.52 11.80 12.33
N PRO A 225 -31.56 11.45 11.54
CA PRO A 225 -32.92 11.81 11.88
C PRO A 225 -33.44 11.00 13.08
N ALA A 226 -34.39 11.56 13.81
CA ALA A 226 -35.07 10.84 14.88
C ALA A 226 -35.85 9.61 14.36
N ASP A 227 -36.34 9.69 13.12
CA ASP A 227 -36.96 8.58 12.41
C ASP A 227 -36.09 8.16 11.22
N LYS A 228 -35.60 6.92 11.28
CA LYS A 228 -34.72 6.32 10.27
C LYS A 228 -35.37 6.17 8.90
N GLY A 229 -36.70 6.21 8.82
CA GLY A 229 -37.46 6.20 7.57
C GLY A 229 -37.45 7.54 6.81
N PHE A 230 -36.66 8.52 7.26
CA PHE A 230 -36.50 9.82 6.61
C PHE A 230 -35.06 10.07 6.15
N THR A 231 -34.43 9.06 5.54
CA THR A 231 -33.07 9.16 4.99
C THR A 231 -33.00 8.58 3.60
N ASN A 232 -32.30 9.27 2.70
CA ASN A 232 -32.00 8.79 1.35
C ASN A 232 -30.50 8.88 1.10
N VAL A 233 -29.96 7.84 0.45
CA VAL A 233 -28.58 7.77 0.01
C VAL A 233 -28.56 7.95 -1.50
N TYR A 234 -27.63 8.76 -1.99
CA TYR A 234 -27.44 9.00 -3.41
C TYR A 234 -26.01 8.71 -3.83
N PHE A 235 -25.85 8.07 -4.99
CA PHE A 235 -24.60 7.96 -5.72
C PHE A 235 -24.71 8.85 -6.96
N ASP A 236 -23.85 9.85 -7.08
CA ASP A 236 -23.82 10.72 -8.28
C ASP A 236 -25.19 11.28 -8.69
N CYS A 237 -26.00 11.66 -7.69
CA CYS A 237 -27.39 12.12 -7.80
C CYS A 237 -28.46 11.04 -8.09
N ASP A 238 -28.08 9.78 -8.33
CA ASP A 238 -29.01 8.65 -8.43
C ASP A 238 -29.32 8.08 -7.05
N VAL A 239 -30.59 7.76 -6.80
CA VAL A 239 -31.01 7.19 -5.52
C VAL A 239 -30.47 5.76 -5.36
N VAL A 240 -29.88 5.47 -4.22
CA VAL A 240 -29.54 4.11 -3.79
C VAL A 240 -30.71 3.59 -2.97
N THR A 241 -31.33 2.53 -3.45
CA THR A 241 -32.49 1.92 -2.82
C THR A 241 -32.18 1.41 -1.41
N TYR A 242 -33.09 1.61 -0.47
CA TYR A 242 -33.01 0.98 0.85
C TYR A 242 -33.22 -0.53 0.71
N ASP A 243 -32.14 -1.29 0.85
CA ASP A 243 -32.10 -2.74 0.69
C ASP A 243 -30.91 -3.31 1.49
N PRO A 244 -31.16 -4.06 2.58
CA PRO A 244 -30.11 -4.69 3.39
C PRO A 244 -29.23 -5.70 2.62
N ALA A 245 -29.63 -6.15 1.43
CA ALA A 245 -28.86 -7.11 0.63
C ALA A 245 -27.98 -6.44 -0.45
N GLN A 246 -28.52 -5.51 -1.24
CA GLN A 246 -27.82 -4.92 -2.40
C GLN A 246 -27.73 -3.39 -2.40
N GLY A 247 -28.43 -2.74 -1.47
CA GLY A 247 -28.55 -1.29 -1.37
C GLY A 247 -27.82 -0.76 -0.14
N TRP A 248 -28.58 -0.14 0.75
CA TRP A 248 -28.08 0.29 2.05
C TRP A 248 -29.11 0.02 3.15
N ASP A 249 -28.61 -0.06 4.39
CA ASP A 249 -29.42 -0.12 5.60
C ASP A 249 -28.74 0.63 6.76
N TRP A 250 -29.48 0.78 7.86
CA TRP A 250 -28.94 1.38 9.08
C TRP A 250 -28.21 0.32 9.91
N LEU A 251 -26.94 0.57 10.21
CA LEU A 251 -26.16 -0.27 11.10
C LEU A 251 -26.44 0.06 12.56
N ASP A 252 -26.50 1.36 12.88
CA ASP A 252 -26.83 1.88 14.21
C ASP A 252 -27.54 3.24 14.09
N ASP A 253 -27.50 4.10 15.12
CA ASP A 253 -28.21 5.39 15.14
C ASP A 253 -27.47 6.51 14.39
N GLY A 254 -26.18 6.34 14.10
CA GLY A 254 -25.37 7.34 13.38
C GLY A 254 -24.70 6.79 12.13
N THR A 255 -24.89 5.52 11.81
CA THR A 255 -24.11 4.83 10.76
C THR A 255 -25.03 4.07 9.83
N ILE A 256 -24.87 4.30 8.52
CA ILE A 256 -25.46 3.47 7.47
C ILE A 256 -24.39 2.57 6.86
N ARG A 257 -24.81 1.39 6.41
CA ARG A 257 -23.98 0.43 5.70
C ARG A 257 -24.49 0.29 4.28
N LEU A 258 -23.58 0.41 3.32
CA LEU A 258 -23.79 -0.01 1.94
C LEU A 258 -23.57 -1.53 1.86
N ASN A 259 -24.47 -2.23 1.19
CA ASN A 259 -24.47 -3.69 1.07
C ASN A 259 -24.32 -4.12 -0.40
N GLY A 260 -23.84 -5.35 -0.59
CA GLY A 260 -23.78 -6.01 -1.91
C GLY A 260 -23.25 -5.12 -3.04
N ALA A 261 -24.04 -5.00 -4.10
CA ALA A 261 -23.70 -4.22 -5.30
C ALA A 261 -23.38 -2.75 -5.00
N SER A 262 -24.06 -2.10 -4.05
CA SER A 262 -23.82 -0.69 -3.72
C SER A 262 -22.47 -0.48 -3.05
N CYS A 263 -22.08 -1.37 -2.12
CA CYS A 263 -20.75 -1.37 -1.54
C CYS A 263 -19.66 -1.65 -2.58
N ALA A 264 -19.91 -2.61 -3.49
CA ALA A 264 -18.97 -2.94 -4.55
C ALA A 264 -18.71 -1.74 -5.50
N LYS A 265 -19.76 -1.02 -5.91
CA LYS A 265 -19.64 0.21 -6.73
C LYS A 265 -18.87 1.32 -6.02
N LEU A 266 -19.08 1.48 -4.71
CA LEU A 266 -18.32 2.47 -3.94
C LEU A 266 -16.84 2.11 -3.90
N LYS A 267 -16.53 0.83 -3.63
CA LYS A 267 -15.15 0.31 -3.52
C LYS A 267 -14.40 0.28 -4.86
N SER A 268 -15.09 0.10 -5.98
CA SER A 268 -14.49 0.04 -7.32
C SER A 268 -14.11 1.40 -7.89
N GLY A 269 -14.57 2.50 -7.27
CA GLY A 269 -14.38 3.84 -7.81
C GLY A 269 -15.51 4.33 -8.72
N GLU A 270 -16.50 3.48 -9.04
CA GLU A 270 -17.59 3.82 -9.97
C GLU A 270 -18.47 4.98 -9.49
N VAL A 271 -18.59 5.15 -8.18
CA VAL A 271 -19.36 6.23 -7.54
C VAL A 271 -18.45 7.42 -7.31
N SER A 272 -18.70 8.62 -7.84
CA SER A 272 -17.83 9.78 -7.60
C SER A 272 -18.16 10.54 -6.32
N GLU A 273 -19.44 10.62 -5.98
CA GLU A 273 -19.97 11.29 -4.78
C GLU A 273 -21.00 10.41 -4.08
N VAL A 274 -20.90 10.34 -2.74
CA VAL A 274 -21.96 9.80 -1.89
C VAL A 274 -22.59 10.94 -1.11
N LYS A 275 -23.92 11.08 -1.23
CA LYS A 275 -24.68 12.06 -0.47
C LYS A 275 -25.73 11.36 0.39
N ILE A 276 -25.74 11.69 1.67
CA ILE A 276 -26.77 11.26 2.63
C ILE A 276 -27.66 12.46 2.90
N ALA A 277 -28.94 12.37 2.52
CA ALA A 277 -29.92 13.41 2.76
C ALA A 277 -30.93 12.93 3.81
N THR A 278 -31.15 13.74 4.84
CA THR A 278 -32.10 13.47 5.92
C THR A 278 -33.30 14.41 5.85
N GLY A 279 -34.46 13.98 6.35
CA GLY A 279 -35.69 14.79 6.44
C GLY A 279 -36.74 14.55 5.35
N CYS A 280 -36.46 13.68 4.37
CA CYS A 280 -37.42 13.23 3.36
C CYS A 280 -37.67 11.72 3.52
N PRO A 281 -38.91 11.22 3.29
CA PRO A 281 -39.21 9.78 3.36
C PRO A 281 -38.23 8.95 2.51
N THR A 282 -37.81 7.81 3.05
CA THR A 282 -36.88 6.89 2.39
C THR A 282 -37.53 6.24 1.18
N GLU A 283 -36.83 6.28 0.05
CA GLU A 283 -37.20 5.53 -1.16
C GLU A 283 -36.90 4.04 -0.95
N VAL A 284 -37.97 3.24 -0.96
CA VAL A 284 -37.94 1.78 -0.85
C VAL A 284 -38.23 1.16 -2.22
N PRO A 285 -37.72 -0.03 -2.54
CA PRO A 285 -38.07 -0.69 -3.79
C PRO A 285 -39.58 -0.98 -3.83
N GLU A 286 -40.20 -0.79 -5.01
CA GLU A 286 -41.59 -1.23 -5.28
C GLU A 286 -41.75 -2.75 -5.19
#